data_AF-A0A7R9MDS9-F1
#
_entry.id   AF-A0A7R9MDS9-F1
#
_cell.length_a   1.000
_cell.length_b   1.000
_cell.length_c   1.000
_cell.angle_alpha   90.00
_cell.angle_beta   90.00
_cell.angle_gamma   90.00
#
_symmetry.space_group_name_H-M   'P 1'
#
loop_
_entity.id
_entity.type
_entity.pdbx_description
1 polymer ?
#
loop_
_entity_poly.entity_id
_entity_poly.type
_entity_poly.pdbx_seq_one_letter_code
_entity_poly.pdbx_strand_id
1 'polypeptide(L)'
;MNCYTEDFEEYHEEEASDDDYGDQLDRILVPKLPVANFDHYDPSRPPVTGEEYLRRVQLEAQKCPEVVVANLDVNQFTPNQTLIIENSNGFIRAKPESTPSVDWQRAQVSEFSHVRTSLARMRAHRPPGTAVDPIADRPPVRHRSMSWWRDYCIGKRSDHSSDSDSDRGGGGGDEDESDLSTPTDTPHNSSALKREKRAKRESNLPLMSTICALTQDEVIVLLSFYAKWCQQYRFTEHFGLWIYALLVALEKPLPAEVYSTLRDLSRVCSECRHKIGSDCDSNVLISLNLIICIIGRYFDQNDMCDQ
;
A
#
# COMPACT_ATOMS: atom_id res chain seq x y z
N MET A 1 -25.66 -4.96 46.48
CA MET A 1 -25.47 -6.41 46.33
C MET A 1 -24.87 -6.64 44.95
N ASN A 2 -23.87 -7.53 44.88
CA ASN A 2 -23.08 -7.96 43.72
C ASN A 2 -21.78 -7.16 43.50
N CYS A 3 -20.81 -7.50 44.35
CA CYS A 3 -19.39 -7.42 44.09
C CYS A 3 -19.03 -8.39 42.96
N TYR A 4 -18.28 -7.92 41.96
CA TYR A 4 -17.58 -8.78 41.02
C TYR A 4 -16.17 -9.00 41.57
N THR A 5 -15.85 -10.25 41.87
CA THR A 5 -14.51 -10.75 42.18
C THR A 5 -13.72 -10.82 40.88
N GLU A 6 -12.59 -10.11 40.82
CA GLU A 6 -11.59 -10.27 39.75
C GLU A 6 -10.83 -11.57 40.02
N ASP A 7 -11.05 -12.57 39.18
CA ASP A 7 -10.25 -13.79 39.14
C ASP A 7 -8.87 -13.44 38.55
N PHE A 8 -7.86 -13.53 39.40
CA PHE A 8 -6.46 -13.33 39.07
C PHE A 8 -5.98 -14.60 38.34
N GLU A 9 -5.91 -14.56 37.01
CA GLU A 9 -5.30 -15.65 36.22
C GLU A 9 -3.80 -15.72 36.56
N GLU A 10 -3.48 -16.66 37.44
CA GLU A 10 -2.15 -17.12 37.77
C GLU A 10 -1.51 -17.68 36.50
N TYR A 11 -0.57 -16.94 35.92
CA TYR A 11 0.26 -17.41 34.82
C TYR A 11 1.10 -18.58 35.33
N HIS A 12 0.64 -19.80 35.05
CA HIS A 12 1.46 -20.98 35.10
C HIS A 12 2.52 -20.88 34.00
N GLU A 13 3.77 -20.64 34.39
CA GLU A 13 4.92 -21.01 33.57
C GLU A 13 4.89 -22.52 33.40
N GLU A 14 4.35 -22.98 32.27
CA GLU A 14 4.59 -24.35 31.80
C GLU A 14 6.09 -24.46 31.52
N GLU A 15 6.83 -25.06 32.46
CA GLU A 15 8.18 -25.53 32.22
C GLU A 15 8.12 -26.45 30.99
N ALA A 16 8.62 -25.94 29.86
CA ALA A 16 8.81 -26.74 28.66
C ALA A 16 9.73 -27.91 29.04
N SER A 17 9.17 -29.11 29.08
CA SER A 17 9.95 -30.34 29.24
C SER A 17 10.99 -30.39 28.14
N ASP A 18 12.25 -30.64 28.49
CA ASP A 18 13.38 -30.84 27.57
C ASP A 18 13.17 -31.98 26.54
N ASP A 19 12.03 -32.69 26.62
CA ASP A 19 11.69 -33.87 25.82
C ASP A 19 11.13 -33.55 24.41
N ASP A 20 10.74 -32.29 24.12
CA ASP A 20 10.11 -31.92 22.83
C ASP A 20 11.11 -31.71 21.67
N TYR A 21 12.39 -31.48 21.96
CA TYR A 21 13.41 -31.25 20.93
C TYR A 21 13.82 -32.52 20.16
N GLY A 22 13.59 -33.71 20.72
CA GLY A 22 13.92 -34.97 20.07
C GLY A 22 13.07 -35.24 18.82
N ASP A 23 11.78 -34.88 18.87
CA ASP A 23 10.80 -35.22 17.82
C ASP A 23 10.96 -34.37 16.54
N GLN A 24 11.67 -33.24 16.62
CA GLN A 24 11.90 -32.34 15.49
C GLN A 24 13.09 -32.75 14.62
N LEU A 25 14.14 -33.36 15.19
CA LEU A 25 15.32 -33.85 14.46
C LEU A 25 15.02 -35.09 13.61
N ASP A 26 14.20 -36.00 14.12
CA ASP A 26 13.74 -37.19 13.40
C ASP A 26 12.92 -36.86 12.15
N ARG A 27 12.31 -35.67 12.10
CA ARG A 27 11.61 -35.15 10.92
C ARG A 27 12.54 -34.56 9.86
N ILE A 28 13.71 -34.05 10.26
CA ILE A 28 14.70 -33.46 9.34
C ILE A 28 15.55 -34.56 8.71
N LEU A 29 15.90 -35.60 9.46
CA LEU A 29 16.72 -36.73 9.01
C LEU A 29 15.99 -38.07 9.19
N VAL A 30 15.13 -38.40 8.21
CA VAL A 30 14.34 -39.63 8.25
C VAL A 30 15.18 -40.86 7.89
N PRO A 31 15.23 -41.92 8.73
CA PRO A 31 15.89 -43.18 8.40
C PRO A 31 15.35 -43.80 7.10
N LYS A 32 16.24 -44.17 6.17
CA LYS A 32 15.87 -44.74 4.86
C LYS A 32 16.21 -46.21 4.67
N LEU A 33 17.12 -46.73 5.49
CA LEU A 33 17.61 -48.09 5.36
C LEU A 33 17.25 -48.88 6.61
N PRO A 34 16.82 -50.15 6.46
CA PRO A 34 16.65 -51.04 7.60
C PRO A 34 18.01 -51.31 8.25
N VAL A 35 18.01 -51.46 9.57
CA VAL A 35 19.21 -51.65 10.39
C VAL A 35 19.03 -52.88 11.26
N ALA A 36 20.11 -53.63 11.48
CA ALA A 36 20.09 -54.82 12.33
C ALA A 36 19.91 -54.48 13.82
N ASN A 37 19.36 -55.43 14.60
CA ASN A 37 18.98 -55.23 16.00
C ASN A 37 19.99 -55.89 16.98
N PHE A 38 21.18 -55.32 17.13
CA PHE A 38 22.16 -55.76 18.15
C PHE A 38 22.88 -54.58 18.79
N ASP A 39 23.33 -54.71 20.04
CA ASP A 39 23.87 -53.57 20.81
C ASP A 39 25.40 -53.57 20.94
N HIS A 40 26.05 -54.70 20.62
CA HIS A 40 27.51 -54.86 20.72
C HIS A 40 28.07 -55.60 19.51
N TYR A 41 29.27 -55.22 19.06
CA TYR A 41 30.00 -55.88 18.00
C TYR A 41 31.51 -55.90 18.30
N ASP A 42 32.22 -56.85 17.69
CA ASP A 42 33.67 -56.90 17.70
C ASP A 42 34.24 -56.04 16.54
N PRO A 43 34.92 -54.92 16.81
CA PRO A 43 35.45 -54.03 15.79
C PRO A 43 36.59 -54.64 14.98
N SER A 44 37.19 -55.75 15.44
CA SER A 44 38.27 -56.44 14.71
C SER A 44 37.76 -57.33 13.57
N ARG A 45 36.45 -57.66 13.56
CA ARG A 45 35.83 -58.51 12.54
C ARG A 45 35.02 -57.66 11.58
N PRO A 46 35.20 -57.75 10.24
CA PRO A 46 34.39 -56.97 9.31
C PRO A 46 32.90 -57.40 9.34
N PRO A 47 31.95 -56.50 9.05
CA PRO A 47 30.54 -56.85 8.93
C PRO A 47 30.31 -57.72 7.71
N VAL A 48 29.40 -58.68 7.83
CA VAL A 48 29.09 -59.65 6.76
C VAL A 48 27.88 -59.20 5.93
N THR A 49 27.05 -58.30 6.47
CA THR A 49 25.84 -57.77 5.82
C THR A 49 25.76 -56.24 5.89
N GLY A 50 24.96 -55.65 4.99
CA GLY A 50 24.72 -54.21 4.97
C GLY A 50 23.99 -53.69 6.21
N GLU A 51 23.00 -54.43 6.73
CA GLU A 51 22.25 -54.07 7.95
C GLU A 51 23.15 -54.09 9.19
N GLU A 52 24.08 -55.04 9.26
CA GLU A 52 25.08 -55.12 10.32
C GLU A 52 26.07 -53.96 10.26
N TYR A 53 26.52 -53.59 9.06
CA TYR A 53 27.35 -52.42 8.87
C TYR A 53 26.66 -51.15 9.37
N LEU A 54 25.41 -50.92 8.99
CA LEU A 54 24.65 -49.73 9.41
C LEU A 54 24.45 -49.67 10.93
N ARG A 55 24.23 -50.81 11.58
CA ARG A 55 24.09 -50.85 13.05
C ARG A 55 25.41 -50.51 13.74
N ARG A 56 26.54 -50.99 13.21
CA ARG A 56 27.87 -50.62 13.72
C ARG A 56 28.15 -49.13 13.56
N VAL A 57 27.77 -48.55 12.42
CA VAL A 57 27.86 -47.09 12.19
C VAL A 57 27.00 -46.31 13.19
N GLN A 58 25.78 -46.77 13.50
CA GLN A 58 24.96 -46.15 14.57
C GLN A 58 25.67 -46.19 15.93
N LEU A 59 26.21 -47.35 16.32
CA LEU A 59 26.93 -47.53 17.59
C LEU A 59 28.25 -46.76 17.66
N GLU A 60 28.91 -46.52 16.52
CA GLU A 60 30.10 -45.68 16.41
C GLU A 60 29.73 -44.20 16.50
N ALA A 61 28.71 -43.77 15.76
CA ALA A 61 28.21 -42.39 15.78
C ALA A 61 27.69 -41.97 17.17
N GLN A 62 27.10 -42.89 17.94
CA GLN A 62 26.71 -42.66 19.34
C GLN A 62 27.90 -42.32 20.26
N LYS A 63 29.13 -42.71 19.88
CA LYS A 63 30.35 -42.37 20.63
C LYS A 63 30.91 -41.01 20.22
N CYS A 64 30.50 -40.48 19.07
CA CYS A 64 30.90 -39.16 18.61
C CYS A 64 30.04 -38.09 19.30
N PRO A 65 30.63 -36.94 19.69
CA PRO A 65 29.85 -35.81 20.18
C PRO A 65 28.92 -35.30 19.07
N GLU A 66 27.69 -34.98 19.44
CA GLU A 66 26.64 -34.51 18.50
C GLU A 66 27.02 -33.18 17.83
N VAL A 67 27.61 -32.26 18.61
CA VAL A 67 28.07 -30.96 18.13
C VAL A 67 29.55 -30.81 18.41
N VAL A 68 30.32 -30.44 17.39
CA VAL A 68 31.73 -30.08 17.49
C VAL A 68 31.93 -28.67 16.98
N VAL A 69 32.65 -27.85 17.74
CA VAL A 69 32.98 -26.47 17.36
C VAL A 69 34.48 -26.38 17.10
N ALA A 70 34.85 -26.03 15.87
CA ALA A 70 36.23 -25.79 15.50
C ALA A 70 36.63 -24.35 15.85
N ASN A 71 37.72 -24.17 16.59
CA ASN A 71 38.25 -22.84 16.90
C ASN A 71 39.16 -22.38 15.76
N LEU A 72 38.67 -21.46 14.94
CA LEU A 72 39.38 -20.91 13.79
C LEU A 72 39.76 -19.44 14.07
N ASP A 73 40.96 -19.05 13.65
CA ASP A 73 41.35 -17.63 13.68
C ASP A 73 40.64 -16.89 12.54
N VAL A 74 39.60 -16.12 12.90
CA VAL A 74 38.77 -15.35 11.97
C VAL A 74 39.24 -13.91 11.80
N ASN A 75 40.32 -13.48 12.47
CA ASN A 75 40.79 -12.09 12.47
C ASN A 75 41.11 -11.59 11.05
N GLN A 76 41.62 -12.46 10.18
CA GLN A 76 41.94 -12.16 8.78
C GLN A 76 40.71 -11.78 7.92
N PHE A 77 39.49 -12.10 8.36
CA PHE A 77 38.26 -11.82 7.63
C PHE A 77 37.52 -10.57 8.12
N THR A 78 37.85 -10.08 9.32
CA THR A 78 37.26 -8.86 9.89
C THR A 78 37.34 -7.62 8.99
N PRO A 79 38.45 -7.32 8.27
CA PRO A 79 38.49 -6.14 7.40
C PRO A 79 37.72 -6.31 6.09
N ASN A 80 37.34 -7.54 5.72
CA ASN A 80 36.69 -7.87 4.45
C ASN A 80 35.19 -8.18 4.61
N GLN A 81 34.60 -7.86 5.77
CA GLN A 81 33.18 -8.05 5.99
C GLN A 81 32.37 -7.10 5.07
N THR A 82 31.38 -7.63 4.38
CA THR A 82 30.43 -6.81 3.64
C THR A 82 29.65 -5.94 4.62
N LEU A 83 29.80 -4.62 4.51
CA LEU A 83 28.98 -3.69 5.27
C LEU A 83 27.52 -3.85 4.83
N ILE A 84 26.67 -4.25 5.76
CA ILE A 84 25.22 -4.13 5.57
C ILE A 84 24.91 -2.64 5.71
N ILE A 85 24.80 -1.96 4.58
CA ILE A 85 24.28 -0.60 4.56
C ILE A 85 22.80 -0.73 4.87
N GLU A 86 22.40 -0.34 6.08
CA GLU A 86 21.00 -0.02 6.35
C GLU A 86 20.66 1.19 5.50
N ASN A 87 20.20 0.94 4.27
CA ASN A 87 19.58 1.99 3.48
C ASN A 87 18.45 2.53 4.34
N SER A 88 18.62 3.75 4.86
CA SER A 88 17.53 4.51 5.46
C SER A 88 16.31 4.29 4.59
N ASN A 89 15.21 3.87 5.21
CA ASN A 89 13.98 3.52 4.49
C ASN A 89 13.37 4.72 3.74
N GLY A 90 14.06 5.87 3.68
CA GLY A 90 13.66 7.09 2.97
C GLY A 90 12.55 7.87 3.67
N PHE A 91 12.10 7.42 4.85
CA PHE A 91 11.03 8.06 5.58
C PHE A 91 11.57 9.21 6.45
N ILE A 92 10.96 10.39 6.32
CA ILE A 92 11.32 11.57 7.10
C ILE A 92 10.32 11.76 8.23
N ARG A 93 10.78 11.53 9.47
CA ARG A 93 9.97 11.76 10.67
C ARG A 93 9.47 13.21 10.74
N ALA A 94 8.27 13.39 11.28
CA ALA A 94 7.71 14.70 11.51
C ALA A 94 8.61 15.53 12.44
N LYS A 95 8.60 16.85 12.24
CA LYS A 95 9.14 17.77 13.24
C LYS A 95 8.24 17.75 14.49
N PRO A 96 8.76 18.03 15.69
CA PRO A 96 7.97 17.96 16.93
C PRO A 96 6.66 18.76 16.88
N GLU A 97 6.67 19.92 16.23
CA GLU A 97 5.49 20.79 16.06
C GLU A 97 4.41 20.23 15.13
N SER A 98 4.75 19.25 14.27
CA SER A 98 3.87 18.69 13.24
C SER A 98 3.56 17.20 13.48
N THR A 99 4.03 16.65 14.60
CA THR A 99 3.87 15.23 14.94
C THR A 99 2.49 14.99 15.56
N PRO A 100 1.65 14.11 14.98
CA PRO A 100 0.35 13.80 15.57
C PRO A 100 0.52 12.96 16.85
N SER A 101 -0.29 13.24 17.88
CA SER A 101 -0.28 12.46 19.13
C SER A 101 -0.71 11.01 18.90
N VAL A 102 -0.22 10.10 19.75
CA VAL A 102 -0.54 8.66 19.65
C VAL A 102 -2.04 8.41 19.79
N ASP A 103 -2.74 9.15 20.65
CA ASP A 103 -4.19 9.03 20.83
C ASP A 103 -4.95 9.46 19.59
N TRP A 104 -4.50 10.55 18.93
CA TRP A 104 -5.06 10.96 17.65
C TRP A 104 -4.86 9.87 16.59
N GLN A 105 -3.64 9.32 16.49
CA GLN A 105 -3.32 8.24 15.55
C GLN A 105 -4.25 7.02 15.75
N ARG A 106 -4.43 6.58 17.00
CA ARG A 106 -5.32 5.46 17.35
C ARG A 106 -6.78 5.75 16.99
N ALA A 107 -7.27 6.95 17.29
CA ALA A 107 -8.62 7.36 16.94
C ALA A 107 -8.85 7.35 15.42
N GLN A 108 -7.90 7.84 14.63
CA GLN A 108 -8.01 7.83 13.17
C GLN A 108 -8.02 6.41 12.59
N VAL A 109 -7.18 5.52 13.11
CA VAL A 109 -7.14 4.11 12.69
C VAL A 109 -8.46 3.39 13.01
N SER A 110 -9.04 3.66 14.17
CA SER A 110 -10.36 3.15 14.54
C SER A 110 -11.45 3.63 13.59
N GLU A 111 -11.49 4.93 13.30
CA GLU A 111 -12.49 5.51 12.41
C GLU A 111 -12.33 5.00 10.97
N PHE A 112 -11.09 4.89 10.50
CA PHE A 112 -10.79 4.31 9.20
C PHE A 112 -11.33 2.87 9.07
N SER A 113 -11.24 2.07 10.13
CA SER A 113 -11.83 0.73 10.17
C SER A 113 -13.36 0.76 9.99
N HIS A 114 -14.06 1.68 10.68
CA HIS A 114 -15.51 1.85 10.53
C HIS A 114 -15.91 2.23 9.11
N VAL A 115 -15.19 3.18 8.49
CA VAL A 115 -15.44 3.61 7.12
C VAL A 115 -15.28 2.43 6.15
N ARG A 116 -14.26 1.58 6.35
CA ARG A 116 -14.06 0.36 5.54
C ARG A 116 -15.19 -0.65 5.72
N THR A 117 -15.63 -0.90 6.95
CA THR A 117 -16.79 -1.77 7.20
C THR A 117 -18.06 -1.22 6.56
N SER A 118 -18.24 0.10 6.55
CA SER A 118 -19.35 0.76 5.85
C SER A 118 -19.25 0.55 4.33
N LEU A 119 -18.07 0.75 3.73
CA LEU A 119 -17.83 0.52 2.30
C LEU A 119 -18.08 -0.94 1.90
N ALA A 120 -17.61 -1.89 2.71
CA ALA A 120 -17.84 -3.31 2.49
C ALA A 120 -19.34 -3.64 2.50
N ARG A 121 -20.09 -3.08 3.46
CA ARG A 121 -21.56 -3.21 3.49
C ARG A 121 -22.22 -2.63 2.25
N MET A 122 -21.79 -1.44 1.79
CA MET A 122 -22.33 -0.84 0.57
C MET A 122 -22.04 -1.67 -0.68
N ARG A 123 -20.83 -2.24 -0.81
CA ARG A 123 -20.47 -3.16 -1.90
C ARG A 123 -21.34 -4.41 -1.90
N ALA A 124 -21.62 -4.98 -0.73
CA ALA A 124 -22.43 -6.19 -0.59
C ALA A 124 -23.92 -5.97 -0.94
N HIS A 125 -24.47 -4.80 -0.64
CA HIS A 125 -25.89 -4.48 -0.91
C HIS A 125 -26.12 -3.84 -2.29
N ARG A 126 -25.09 -3.70 -3.12
CA ARG A 126 -25.21 -3.13 -4.46
C ARG A 126 -25.97 -4.11 -5.36
N PRO A 127 -27.17 -3.78 -5.88
CA PRO A 127 -27.90 -4.70 -6.74
C PRO A 127 -27.16 -4.89 -8.07
N PRO A 128 -27.05 -6.12 -8.59
CA PRO A 128 -26.50 -6.34 -9.92
C PRO A 128 -27.40 -5.66 -10.97
N GLY A 129 -26.86 -4.68 -11.68
CA GLY A 129 -27.48 -4.09 -12.89
C GLY A 129 -28.33 -2.82 -12.74
N THR A 130 -28.47 -2.20 -11.55
CA THR A 130 -29.28 -0.97 -11.39
C THR A 130 -28.48 0.32 -11.18
N ALA A 131 -27.19 0.21 -10.84
CA ALA A 131 -26.34 1.38 -10.71
C ALA A 131 -25.85 1.79 -12.09
N VAL A 132 -26.31 2.94 -12.59
CA VAL A 132 -25.59 3.68 -13.64
C VAL A 132 -24.15 3.73 -13.21
N ASP A 133 -23.24 3.09 -13.95
CA ASP A 133 -21.82 3.20 -13.64
C ASP A 133 -21.50 4.69 -13.66
N PRO A 134 -21.08 5.31 -12.53
CA PRO A 134 -20.77 6.73 -12.51
C PRO A 134 -19.59 7.07 -13.43
N ILE A 135 -18.91 6.02 -13.87
CA ILE A 135 -17.85 6.00 -14.87
C ILE A 135 -18.37 5.32 -16.16
N ALA A 136 -19.60 5.61 -16.60
CA ALA A 136 -20.22 4.95 -17.77
C ALA A 136 -19.44 5.16 -19.08
N ASP A 137 -18.61 6.21 -19.15
CA ASP A 137 -17.76 6.56 -20.30
C ASP A 137 -16.32 6.00 -20.17
N ARG A 138 -16.10 5.03 -19.29
CA ARG A 138 -14.76 4.50 -19.00
C ARG A 138 -14.24 3.69 -20.19
N PRO A 139 -13.03 4.00 -20.69
CA PRO A 139 -12.37 3.13 -21.65
C PRO A 139 -12.24 1.71 -21.07
N PRO A 140 -12.28 0.67 -21.93
CA PRO A 140 -11.99 -0.70 -21.52
C PRO A 140 -10.69 -0.74 -20.70
N VAL A 141 -10.61 -1.65 -19.73
CA VAL A 141 -9.45 -1.79 -18.81
C VAL A 141 -8.11 -1.78 -19.56
N ARG A 142 -8.09 -2.32 -20.79
CA ARG A 142 -6.92 -2.37 -21.69
C ARG A 142 -6.44 -1.01 -22.27
N HIS A 143 -7.27 0.04 -22.23
CA HIS A 143 -6.98 1.37 -22.78
C HIS A 143 -6.96 2.48 -21.72
N ARG A 144 -7.07 2.13 -20.44
CA ARG A 144 -7.10 3.11 -19.36
C ARG A 144 -5.70 3.51 -18.94
N SER A 145 -5.10 4.35 -19.79
CA SER A 145 -3.80 4.95 -19.57
C SER A 145 -3.81 5.84 -18.33
N MET A 146 -2.65 5.96 -17.69
CA MET A 146 -2.35 6.91 -16.62
C MET A 146 -2.84 8.34 -16.96
N SER A 147 -2.78 8.75 -18.23
CA SER A 147 -3.28 10.06 -18.67
C SER A 147 -4.79 10.25 -18.51
N TRP A 148 -5.59 9.22 -18.74
CA TRP A 148 -7.05 9.32 -18.60
C TRP A 148 -7.44 9.49 -17.13
N TRP A 149 -6.85 8.68 -16.25
CA TRP A 149 -7.09 8.79 -14.81
C TRP A 149 -6.62 10.13 -14.25
N ARG A 150 -5.48 10.62 -14.73
CA ARG A 150 -4.99 11.96 -14.36
C ARG A 150 -6.04 13.02 -14.71
N ASP A 151 -6.55 12.99 -15.93
CA ASP A 151 -7.55 13.97 -16.39
C ASP A 151 -8.88 13.83 -15.61
N TYR A 152 -9.28 12.61 -15.24
CA TYR A 152 -10.49 12.35 -14.47
C TYR A 152 -10.36 12.80 -13.00
N CYS A 153 -9.27 12.41 -12.34
CA CYS A 153 -9.07 12.64 -10.91
C CYS A 153 -8.51 14.03 -10.62
N ILE A 154 -7.55 14.54 -11.40
CA ILE A 154 -6.85 15.81 -11.12
C ILE A 154 -7.41 16.96 -11.97
N GLY A 155 -7.85 16.66 -13.20
CA GLY A 155 -8.32 17.65 -14.18
C GLY A 155 -7.27 17.94 -15.26
N LYS A 156 -7.70 18.61 -16.35
CA LYS A 156 -6.79 19.01 -17.44
C LYS A 156 -5.99 20.24 -17.04
N ARG A 157 -4.68 20.24 -17.34
CA ARG A 157 -3.90 21.49 -17.35
C ARG A 157 -4.53 22.41 -18.39
N SER A 158 -4.85 23.64 -18.00
CA SER A 158 -5.06 24.72 -18.96
C SER A 158 -3.72 24.99 -19.62
N ASP A 159 -3.41 24.31 -20.73
CA ASP A 159 -2.39 24.79 -21.63
C ASP A 159 -2.91 26.12 -22.17
N HIS A 160 -2.46 27.23 -21.59
CA HIS A 160 -2.57 28.53 -22.21
C HIS A 160 -1.83 28.42 -23.55
N SER A 161 -2.61 28.34 -24.63
CA SER A 161 -2.10 28.57 -25.98
C SER A 161 -1.33 29.87 -25.96
N SER A 162 -0.07 29.79 -26.35
CA SER A 162 0.74 30.91 -26.78
C SER A 162 -0.08 31.80 -27.71
N ASP A 163 -0.42 33.00 -27.24
CA ASP A 163 -0.65 34.16 -28.10
C ASP A 163 0.67 34.41 -28.85
N SER A 164 0.80 33.82 -30.02
CA SER A 164 1.71 34.31 -31.04
C SER A 164 0.90 35.23 -31.94
N ASP A 165 0.84 36.47 -31.49
CA ASP A 165 0.50 37.65 -32.26
C ASP A 165 1.48 37.74 -33.44
N SER A 166 1.01 37.43 -34.65
CA SER A 166 1.72 37.74 -35.88
C SER A 166 0.74 38.36 -36.86
N ASP A 167 0.53 39.65 -36.63
CA ASP A 167 0.21 40.66 -37.62
C ASP A 167 1.03 40.48 -38.91
N ARG A 168 0.33 40.33 -40.05
CA ARG A 168 0.65 41.02 -41.31
C ARG A 168 -0.46 40.87 -42.34
N GLY A 169 -0.99 42.03 -42.75
CA GLY A 169 -2.17 42.21 -43.58
C GLY A 169 -2.07 41.87 -45.07
N GLY A 170 -3.19 42.09 -45.77
CA GLY A 170 -3.20 42.23 -47.23
C GLY A 170 -4.54 42.00 -47.96
N GLY A 171 -5.48 42.94 -47.83
CA GLY A 171 -6.22 43.57 -48.96
C GLY A 171 -7.35 42.84 -49.72
N GLY A 172 -8.52 43.51 -49.79
CA GLY A 172 -9.17 43.83 -51.07
C GLY A 172 -10.65 43.43 -51.30
N GLY A 173 -11.54 44.42 -51.18
CA GLY A 173 -12.80 44.66 -51.94
C GLY A 173 -13.99 43.72 -51.72
N ASP A 174 -15.26 44.11 -51.87
CA ASP A 174 -15.97 45.37 -52.09
C ASP A 174 -17.48 45.08 -51.80
N GLU A 175 -18.22 46.13 -51.42
CA GLU A 175 -19.64 46.44 -51.72
C GLU A 175 -20.76 45.37 -51.54
N ASP A 176 -21.73 45.60 -50.64
CA ASP A 176 -23.04 46.21 -51.02
C ASP A 176 -24.09 46.27 -49.88
N GLU A 177 -24.69 47.47 -49.78
CA GLU A 177 -26.11 47.84 -49.59
C GLU A 177 -27.12 47.06 -48.70
N SER A 178 -27.74 47.83 -47.77
CA SER A 178 -29.19 47.88 -47.40
C SER A 178 -29.84 46.59 -46.80
N ASP A 179 -30.91 46.55 -46.01
CA ASP A 179 -31.91 47.50 -45.54
C ASP A 179 -32.57 46.92 -44.25
N LEU A 180 -33.27 47.79 -43.55
CA LEU A 180 -34.16 47.67 -42.39
C LEU A 180 -35.08 46.43 -42.33
N SER A 181 -35.27 45.85 -41.14
CA SER A 181 -36.53 45.18 -40.73
C SER A 181 -36.70 45.09 -39.20
N THR A 182 -37.94 45.31 -38.78
CA THR A 182 -38.46 45.38 -37.40
C THR A 182 -38.91 43.99 -36.89
N PRO A 183 -39.56 43.82 -35.71
CA PRO A 183 -39.19 42.85 -34.69
C PRO A 183 -40.06 41.57 -34.68
N THR A 184 -39.83 40.74 -33.65
CA THR A 184 -40.60 39.59 -33.14
C THR A 184 -40.36 38.24 -33.81
N ASP A 185 -39.57 37.38 -33.16
CA ASP A 185 -40.11 36.12 -32.62
C ASP A 185 -39.14 35.45 -31.63
N THR A 186 -39.74 34.95 -30.55
CA THR A 186 -39.21 34.25 -29.38
C THR A 186 -38.04 33.27 -29.61
N PRO A 187 -37.00 33.26 -28.74
CA PRO A 187 -36.16 32.08 -28.55
C PRO A 187 -36.35 31.46 -27.16
N HIS A 188 -36.82 30.21 -27.20
CA HIS A 188 -36.78 29.24 -26.12
C HIS A 188 -35.42 29.22 -25.39
N ASN A 189 -35.44 29.57 -24.10
CA ASN A 189 -34.37 29.34 -23.14
C ASN A 189 -34.31 27.84 -22.78
N SER A 190 -33.68 27.02 -23.61
CA SER A 190 -33.28 25.63 -23.27
C SER A 190 -31.79 25.37 -23.44
N SER A 191 -31.06 26.31 -24.06
CA SER A 191 -29.62 26.21 -24.29
C SER A 191 -28.78 26.84 -23.17
N ALA A 192 -29.30 27.80 -22.41
CA ALA A 192 -28.55 28.45 -21.34
C ALA A 192 -28.32 27.51 -20.13
N LEU A 193 -29.34 26.76 -19.73
CA LEU A 193 -29.23 25.75 -18.67
C LEU A 193 -28.32 24.57 -19.03
N LYS A 194 -28.14 24.29 -20.32
CA LYS A 194 -27.18 23.30 -20.82
C LYS A 194 -25.76 23.86 -20.94
N ARG A 195 -25.61 25.18 -21.11
CA ARG A 195 -24.33 25.88 -21.27
C ARG A 195 -23.66 26.18 -19.93
N GLU A 196 -24.43 26.41 -18.86
CA GLU A 196 -23.89 26.58 -17.50
C GLU A 196 -23.34 25.28 -16.89
N LYS A 197 -23.87 24.11 -17.25
CA LYS A 197 -23.31 22.81 -16.82
C LYS A 197 -21.99 22.42 -17.49
N ARG A 198 -21.53 23.14 -18.51
CA ARG A 198 -20.34 22.76 -19.31
C ARG A 198 -19.09 23.61 -19.01
N ALA A 199 -19.20 24.64 -18.18
CA ALA A 199 -18.15 25.64 -17.95
C ALA A 199 -17.39 25.50 -16.61
N LYS A 200 -17.50 24.36 -15.92
CA LYS A 200 -16.62 23.96 -14.81
C LYS A 200 -16.28 22.48 -14.99
N ARG A 201 -15.26 22.17 -15.78
CA ARG A 201 -14.62 20.84 -15.74
C ARG A 201 -13.69 20.81 -14.53
N GLU A 202 -14.30 20.83 -13.34
CA GLU A 202 -13.62 20.66 -12.06
C GLU A 202 -13.27 19.19 -11.90
N SER A 203 -12.09 18.92 -11.34
CA SER A 203 -11.60 17.61 -10.97
C SER A 203 -12.69 16.78 -10.28
N ASN A 204 -12.91 15.53 -10.68
CA ASN A 204 -13.95 14.71 -10.04
C ASN A 204 -13.51 14.32 -8.62
N LEU A 205 -14.43 14.38 -7.66
CA LEU A 205 -14.22 13.90 -6.29
C LEU A 205 -14.42 12.37 -6.19
N PRO A 206 -13.78 11.70 -5.23
CA PRO A 206 -13.95 10.27 -4.99
C PRO A 206 -15.29 9.99 -4.29
N LEU A 207 -16.39 10.11 -5.05
CA LEU A 207 -17.74 9.78 -4.57
C LEU A 207 -17.85 8.29 -4.24
N MET A 208 -18.68 7.95 -3.25
CA MET A 208 -18.90 6.54 -2.86
C MET A 208 -19.40 5.69 -4.03
N SER A 209 -20.23 6.25 -4.90
CA SER A 209 -20.68 5.57 -6.12
C SER A 209 -19.50 5.19 -7.04
N THR A 210 -18.51 6.07 -7.16
CA THR A 210 -17.30 5.86 -7.96
C THR A 210 -16.41 4.80 -7.32
N ILE A 211 -16.14 4.91 -6.02
CA ILE A 211 -15.25 4.00 -5.27
C ILE A 211 -15.84 2.59 -5.14
N CYS A 212 -17.16 2.48 -4.98
CA CYS A 212 -17.88 1.19 -5.00
C CYS A 212 -17.88 0.54 -6.39
N ALA A 213 -17.61 1.29 -7.46
CA ALA A 213 -17.54 0.78 -8.82
C ALA A 213 -16.12 0.36 -9.25
N LEU A 214 -15.08 0.69 -8.48
CA LEU A 214 -13.71 0.27 -8.77
C LEU A 214 -13.51 -1.19 -8.38
N THR A 215 -12.87 -1.95 -9.26
CA THR A 215 -12.35 -3.29 -8.93
C THR A 215 -11.05 -3.18 -8.12
N GLN A 216 -10.63 -4.26 -7.44
CA GLN A 216 -9.39 -4.25 -6.67
C GLN A 216 -8.16 -3.95 -7.53
N ASP A 217 -8.06 -4.54 -8.73
CA ASP A 217 -6.96 -4.26 -9.66
C ASP A 217 -6.88 -2.77 -10.01
N GLU A 218 -8.03 -2.12 -10.14
CA GLU A 218 -8.11 -0.69 -10.47
C GLU A 218 -7.73 0.19 -9.31
N VAL A 219 -8.12 -0.18 -8.09
CA VAL A 219 -7.67 0.51 -6.87
C VAL A 219 -6.16 0.43 -6.74
N ILE A 220 -5.57 -0.75 -6.95
CA ILE A 220 -4.13 -0.98 -6.90
C ILE A 220 -3.39 -0.16 -7.96
N VAL A 221 -3.82 -0.26 -9.22
CA VAL A 221 -3.21 0.49 -10.33
C VAL A 221 -3.32 1.99 -10.10
N LEU A 222 -4.48 2.49 -9.66
CA LEU A 222 -4.67 3.91 -9.42
C LEU A 222 -3.82 4.40 -8.24
N LEU A 223 -3.69 3.60 -7.18
CA LEU A 223 -2.79 3.89 -6.06
C LEU A 223 -1.32 4.00 -6.52
N SER A 224 -0.88 3.12 -7.42
CA SER A 224 0.46 3.20 -8.03
C SER A 224 0.66 4.48 -8.86
N PHE A 225 -0.39 4.96 -9.53
CA PHE A 225 -0.35 6.24 -10.25
C PHE A 225 -0.26 7.41 -9.29
N TYR A 226 -0.99 7.38 -8.17
CA TYR A 226 -0.89 8.41 -7.14
C TYR A 226 0.49 8.47 -6.50
N ALA A 227 1.15 7.33 -6.23
CA ALA A 227 2.53 7.32 -5.76
C ALA A 227 3.48 8.06 -6.73
N LYS A 228 3.33 7.83 -8.04
CA LYS A 228 4.09 8.54 -9.09
C LYS A 228 3.72 10.02 -9.20
N TRP A 229 2.43 10.34 -9.13
CA TRP A 229 1.95 11.72 -9.24
C TRP A 229 2.33 12.58 -8.04
N CYS A 230 2.36 12.03 -6.83
CA CYS A 230 2.80 12.75 -5.64
C CYS A 230 4.28 13.21 -5.74
N GLN A 231 5.12 12.52 -6.52
CA GLN A 231 6.49 12.95 -6.79
C GLN A 231 6.57 14.09 -7.83
N GLN A 232 5.61 14.14 -8.76
CA GLN A 232 5.63 15.07 -9.90
C GLN A 232 4.83 16.35 -9.68
N TYR A 233 3.77 16.28 -8.86
CA TYR A 233 2.83 17.36 -8.62
C TYR A 233 2.87 17.79 -7.15
N ARG A 234 2.54 19.06 -6.87
CA ARG A 234 2.34 19.53 -5.50
C ARG A 234 1.17 18.77 -4.88
N PHE A 235 1.35 18.28 -3.66
CA PHE A 235 0.30 17.64 -2.89
C PHE A 235 -0.81 18.66 -2.56
N THR A 236 -2.06 18.33 -2.87
CA THR A 236 -3.24 19.13 -2.55
C THR A 236 -4.19 18.34 -1.67
N GLU A 237 -5.15 19.02 -1.02
CA GLU A 237 -6.21 18.34 -0.26
C GLU A 237 -6.98 17.32 -1.12
N HIS A 238 -7.24 17.67 -2.38
CA HIS A 238 -7.90 16.79 -3.34
C HIS A 238 -7.12 15.50 -3.61
N PHE A 239 -5.78 15.56 -3.64
CA PHE A 239 -4.94 14.36 -3.69
C PHE A 239 -5.14 13.49 -2.45
N GLY A 240 -5.17 14.11 -1.27
CA GLY A 240 -5.39 13.42 0.00
C GLY A 240 -6.73 12.68 0.05
N LEU A 241 -7.82 13.30 -0.43
CA LEU A 241 -9.15 12.68 -0.50
C LEU A 241 -9.15 11.42 -1.37
N TRP A 242 -8.54 11.49 -2.56
CA TRP A 242 -8.46 10.34 -3.46
C TRP A 242 -7.59 9.23 -2.88
N ILE A 243 -6.42 9.55 -2.34
CA ILE A 243 -5.57 8.56 -1.69
C ILE A 243 -6.31 7.88 -0.54
N TYR A 244 -6.94 8.66 0.34
CA TYR A 244 -7.73 8.13 1.44
C TYR A 244 -8.84 7.20 0.94
N ALA A 245 -9.62 7.63 -0.05
CA ALA A 245 -10.69 6.82 -0.62
C ALA A 245 -10.19 5.50 -1.24
N LEU A 246 -9.02 5.52 -1.89
CA LEU A 246 -8.36 4.32 -2.42
C LEU A 246 -7.86 3.40 -1.30
N LEU A 247 -7.29 3.96 -0.23
CA LEU A 247 -6.89 3.19 0.95
C LEU A 247 -8.09 2.52 1.63
N VAL A 248 -9.24 3.21 1.71
CA VAL A 248 -10.50 2.61 2.21
C VAL A 248 -10.94 1.47 1.29
N ALA A 249 -10.83 1.66 -0.02
CA ALA A 249 -11.28 0.70 -1.03
C ALA A 249 -10.40 -0.56 -1.14
N LEU A 250 -9.17 -0.52 -0.61
CA LEU A 250 -8.14 -1.52 -0.77
C LEU A 250 -8.40 -2.75 0.11
N GLU A 251 -8.55 -3.96 -0.43
CA GLU A 251 -8.89 -5.15 0.36
C GLU A 251 -7.64 -5.90 0.90
N LYS A 252 -7.75 -6.49 2.10
CA LYS A 252 -6.74 -7.39 2.69
C LYS A 252 -7.15 -8.85 2.43
N PRO A 253 -6.22 -9.81 2.26
CA PRO A 253 -4.77 -9.67 2.32
C PRO A 253 -4.17 -8.99 1.07
N LEU A 254 -3.09 -8.24 1.29
CA LEU A 254 -2.42 -7.45 0.26
C LEU A 254 -1.22 -8.18 -0.33
N PRO A 255 -1.00 -8.13 -1.65
CA PRO A 255 0.23 -8.65 -2.24
C PRO A 255 1.42 -7.73 -1.90
N ALA A 256 2.63 -8.30 -1.89
CA ALA A 256 3.87 -7.59 -1.53
C ALA A 256 4.12 -6.31 -2.35
N GLU A 257 3.76 -6.32 -3.63
CA GLU A 257 3.88 -5.15 -4.52
C GLU A 257 3.05 -3.95 -4.02
N VAL A 258 1.87 -4.20 -3.47
CA VAL A 258 1.01 -3.13 -2.94
C VAL A 258 1.58 -2.57 -1.65
N TYR A 259 2.13 -3.41 -0.77
CA TYR A 259 2.87 -2.93 0.40
C TYR A 259 4.06 -2.06 0.00
N SER A 260 4.82 -2.44 -1.03
CA SER A 260 5.90 -1.60 -1.57
C SER A 260 5.38 -0.23 -2.02
N THR A 261 4.26 -0.21 -2.74
CA THR A 261 3.62 1.02 -3.22
C THR A 261 3.13 1.91 -2.06
N LEU A 262 2.57 1.32 -1.01
CA LEU A 262 2.17 2.04 0.21
C LEU A 262 3.38 2.66 0.91
N ARG A 263 4.51 1.94 0.97
CA ARG A 263 5.75 2.45 1.55
C ARG A 263 6.29 3.62 0.72
N ASP A 264 6.31 3.50 -0.61
CA ASP A 264 6.70 4.59 -1.50
C ASP A 264 5.82 5.83 -1.31
N LEU A 265 4.50 5.63 -1.19
CA LEU A 265 3.56 6.72 -0.92
C LEU A 265 3.84 7.39 0.43
N SER A 266 4.10 6.61 1.49
CA SER A 266 4.46 7.17 2.81
C SER A 266 5.77 7.96 2.78
N ARG A 267 6.79 7.49 2.05
CA ARG A 267 8.05 8.25 1.83
C ARG A 267 7.76 9.59 1.18
N VAL A 268 7.01 9.59 0.07
CA VAL A 268 6.68 10.81 -0.65
C VAL A 268 5.83 11.76 0.21
N CYS A 269 4.86 11.23 0.96
CA CYS A 269 4.09 12.04 1.92
C CYS A 269 4.98 12.66 3.00
N SER A 270 5.97 11.93 3.51
CA SER A 270 6.92 12.41 4.51
C SER A 270 7.83 13.51 3.96
N GLU A 271 8.28 13.38 2.71
CA GLU A 271 9.04 14.42 2.01
C GLU A 271 8.19 15.67 1.73
N CYS A 272 6.95 15.51 1.28
CA CYS A 272 6.02 16.62 1.09
C CYS A 272 5.79 17.37 2.39
N ARG A 273 5.61 16.64 3.50
CA ARG A 273 5.48 17.22 4.84
C ARG A 273 6.74 17.96 5.29
N HIS A 274 7.92 17.46 4.98
CA HIS A 274 9.18 18.13 5.33
C HIS A 274 9.38 19.45 4.58
N LYS A 275 8.95 19.51 3.31
CA LYS A 275 9.01 20.71 2.46
C LYS A 275 8.00 21.79 2.85
N ILE A 276 6.98 21.44 3.62
CA ILE A 276 5.98 22.38 4.14
C ILE A 276 6.61 23.24 5.25
N GLY A 277 6.71 24.55 5.00
CA GLY A 277 7.13 25.54 6.01
C GLY A 277 6.04 25.77 7.07
N SER A 278 6.40 26.40 8.19
CA SER A 278 5.54 26.65 9.37
C SER A 278 4.27 27.49 9.09
N ASP A 279 4.06 27.93 7.85
CA ASP A 279 3.10 28.97 7.45
C ASP A 279 2.05 28.48 6.43
N CYS A 280 1.91 27.16 6.22
CA CYS A 280 1.04 26.63 5.17
C CYS A 280 -0.06 25.66 5.66
N ASP A 281 -1.24 25.77 5.04
CA ASP A 281 -2.40 24.88 4.99
C ASP A 281 -2.45 23.75 6.04
N SER A 282 -3.06 24.04 7.20
CA SER A 282 -3.33 23.05 8.26
C SER A 282 -3.98 21.76 7.71
N ASN A 283 -4.87 21.88 6.73
CA ASN A 283 -5.57 20.74 6.13
C ASN A 283 -4.66 19.79 5.34
N VAL A 284 -3.66 20.32 4.61
CA VAL A 284 -2.73 19.50 3.84
C VAL A 284 -1.81 18.72 4.78
N LEU A 285 -1.34 19.39 5.85
CA LEU A 285 -0.53 18.75 6.87
C LEU A 285 -1.30 17.62 7.58
N ILE A 286 -2.55 17.88 7.99
CA ILE A 286 -3.42 16.87 8.59
C ILE A 286 -3.64 15.69 7.63
N SER A 287 -3.88 15.96 6.34
CA SER A 287 -4.06 14.92 5.32
C SER A 287 -2.83 14.03 5.16
N LEU A 288 -1.63 14.61 5.14
CA LEU A 288 -0.37 13.87 5.05
C LEU A 288 -0.14 13.01 6.29
N ASN A 289 -0.35 13.58 7.48
CA ASN A 289 -0.25 12.85 8.75
C ASN A 289 -1.25 11.70 8.84
N LEU A 290 -2.48 11.90 8.35
CA LEU A 290 -3.52 10.87 8.30
C LEU A 290 -3.12 9.70 7.39
N ILE A 291 -2.63 9.98 6.19
CA ILE A 291 -2.20 8.95 5.23
C ILE A 291 -1.03 8.13 5.81
N ILE A 292 -0.02 8.81 6.35
CA ILE A 292 1.13 8.17 7.00
C ILE A 292 0.66 7.30 8.17
N CYS A 293 -0.25 7.81 9.00
CA CYS A 293 -0.81 7.07 10.13
C CYS A 293 -1.55 5.80 9.68
N ILE A 294 -2.40 5.90 8.64
CA ILE A 294 -3.14 4.75 8.12
C ILE A 294 -2.18 3.71 7.55
N ILE A 295 -1.19 4.11 6.75
CA ILE A 295 -0.20 3.19 6.18
C ILE A 295 0.60 2.52 7.31
N GLY A 296 1.07 3.29 8.27
CA GLY A 296 1.92 2.80 9.34
C GLY A 296 1.21 1.90 10.34
N ARG A 297 0.00 2.28 10.79
CA ARG A 297 -0.72 1.59 11.88
C ARG A 297 -1.81 0.63 11.39
N TYR A 298 -2.53 0.97 10.31
CA TYR A 298 -3.61 0.11 9.83
C TYR A 298 -3.12 -0.96 8.86
N PHE A 299 -2.13 -0.64 8.02
CA PHE A 299 -1.51 -1.59 7.07
C PHE A 299 -0.20 -2.19 7.60
N ASP A 300 0.04 -2.09 8.91
CA ASP A 300 1.11 -2.79 9.63
C ASP A 300 2.53 -2.44 9.11
N GLN A 301 2.72 -1.21 8.59
CA GLN A 301 4.02 -0.67 8.15
C GLN A 301 4.64 0.22 9.22
N ASN A 302 4.84 -0.32 10.43
CA ASN A 302 5.23 0.47 11.61
C ASN A 302 6.54 1.27 11.46
N ASP A 303 7.44 0.85 10.57
CA ASP A 303 8.69 1.55 10.28
C ASP A 303 8.49 2.84 9.46
N MET A 304 7.28 3.05 8.93
CA MET A 304 6.87 4.20 8.12
C MET A 304 5.90 5.14 8.88
N CYS A 305 5.94 5.14 10.22
CA CYS A 305 5.02 5.88 11.08
C CYS A 305 5.77 6.87 11.99
N ASP A 306 5.12 7.98 12.36
CA ASP A 306 5.64 8.89 13.37
C ASP A 306 5.43 8.32 14.78
N GLN A 307 6.53 8.24 15.53
CA GLN A 307 6.58 7.74 16.91
C GLN A 307 6.56 8.90 17.90
#